data_AF-A0A2T4RXJ8-F1
#
_entry.id   AF-A0A2T4RXJ8-F1
#
_cell.length_a   1.000
_cell.length_b   1.000
_cell.length_c   1.000
_cell.angle_alpha   90.00
_cell.angle_beta   90.00
_cell.angle_gamma   90.00
#
_symmetry.space_group_name_H-M   'P 1'
#
loop_
_entity.id
_entity.type
_entity.pdbx_description
1 polymer ?
#
loop_
_entity_poly.entity_id
_entity_poly.type
_entity_poly.pdbx_seq_one_letter_code
_entity_poly.pdbx_strand_id
1 'polypeptide(L)'
;MSTNHIRWSSLIIGLLFALIGILCVSFPVENLTVITWLFGIFFIFTGIAELFFRRLTKAFVGIASGWLMILGILNIIFGILFIVFTNVGQVAIIYMLAFWFIFSSALGVFTVTPV
;
A
#
# COMPACT_ATOMS: atom_id res chain seq x y z
N MET A 1 -23.54 37.27 -12.60
CA MET A 1 -23.89 36.44 -11.41
C MET A 1 -23.78 34.98 -11.81
N SER A 2 -22.75 34.26 -11.33
CA SER A 2 -22.61 32.82 -11.58
C SER A 2 -23.62 32.08 -10.71
N THR A 3 -24.57 31.39 -11.33
CA THR A 3 -25.57 30.58 -10.63
C THR A 3 -24.89 29.35 -10.06
N ASN A 4 -24.80 29.26 -8.72
CA ASN A 4 -24.25 28.12 -8.00
C ASN A 4 -25.19 26.92 -8.13
N HIS A 5 -25.13 26.21 -9.25
CA HIS A 5 -25.82 24.93 -9.41
C HIS A 5 -25.08 23.89 -8.57
N ILE A 6 -25.64 23.58 -7.39
CA ILE A 6 -25.15 22.50 -6.55
C ILE A 6 -25.26 21.20 -7.34
N ARG A 7 -24.11 20.57 -7.62
CA ARG A 7 -24.06 19.27 -8.29
C ARG A 7 -24.48 18.22 -7.27
N TRP A 8 -25.72 17.77 -7.33
CA TRP A 8 -26.27 16.75 -6.43
C TRP A 8 -25.40 15.48 -6.36
N SER A 9 -24.73 15.11 -7.45
CA SER A 9 -23.73 14.03 -7.48
C SER A 9 -22.57 14.27 -6.50
N SER A 10 -22.09 15.52 -6.40
CA SER A 10 -21.04 15.90 -5.46
C SER A 10 -21.50 15.80 -4.01
N LEU A 11 -22.75 16.17 -3.72
CA LEU A 11 -23.31 16.05 -2.37
C LEU A 11 -23.46 14.58 -1.95
N ILE A 12 -23.94 13.73 -2.85
CA ILE A 12 -24.09 12.29 -2.61
C ILE A 12 -22.73 11.63 -2.39
N ILE A 13 -21.73 11.96 -3.23
CA ILE A 13 -20.35 11.50 -3.02
C ILE A 13 -19.85 11.96 -1.65
N GLY A 14 -20.03 13.24 -1.30
CA GLY A 14 -19.57 13.78 -0.02
C GLY A 14 -20.20 13.07 1.18
N LEU A 15 -21.51 12.79 1.12
CA LEU A 15 -22.23 12.07 2.17
C LEU A 15 -21.75 10.60 2.27
N LEU A 16 -21.55 9.92 1.15
CA LEU A 16 -20.99 8.57 1.12
C LEU A 16 -19.60 8.53 1.75
N PHE A 17 -18.71 9.46 1.41
CA PHE A 17 -17.39 9.56 2.01
C PHE A 17 -17.44 9.86 3.50
N ALA A 18 -18.37 10.72 3.95
CA ALA A 18 -18.57 11.00 5.37
C ALA A 18 -19.00 9.75 6.15
N LEU A 19 -19.95 8.98 5.60
CA LEU A 19 -20.39 7.71 6.20
C LEU A 19 -19.25 6.69 6.26
N ILE A 20 -18.47 6.55 5.18
CA ILE A 20 -17.28 5.68 5.16
C ILE A 20 -16.28 6.14 6.23
N GLY A 21 -16.05 7.44 6.35
CA GLY A 21 -15.17 8.00 7.39
C GLY A 21 -15.63 7.65 8.80
N ILE A 22 -16.92 7.79 9.11
CA ILE A 22 -17.50 7.42 10.40
C ILE A 22 -17.32 5.93 10.67
N LEU A 23 -17.60 5.07 9.68
CA LEU A 23 -17.40 3.63 9.79
C LEU A 23 -15.93 3.29 10.06
N CYS A 24 -14.99 3.97 9.39
CA CYS A 24 -13.57 3.78 9.58
C CYS A 24 -13.09 4.10 11.00
N VAL A 25 -13.61 5.16 11.60
CA VAL A 25 -13.27 5.54 12.98
C VAL A 25 -13.97 4.65 14.00
N SER A 26 -15.17 4.14 13.67
CA SER A 26 -15.96 3.31 14.59
C SER A 26 -15.38 1.90 14.76
N PHE A 27 -14.73 1.33 13.73
CA PHE A 27 -14.16 -0.02 13.76
C PHE A 27 -12.68 -0.02 13.36
N PRO A 28 -11.80 0.61 14.15
CA PRO A 28 -10.40 0.80 13.77
C PRO A 28 -9.65 -0.53 13.62
N VAL A 29 -9.93 -1.51 14.48
CA VAL A 29 -9.25 -2.81 14.45
C VAL A 29 -9.64 -3.62 13.23
N GLU A 30 -10.94 -3.74 12.95
CA GLU A 30 -11.44 -4.49 11.77
C GLU A 30 -10.95 -3.87 10.47
N ASN A 31 -10.93 -2.54 10.38
CA ASN A 31 -10.42 -1.85 9.21
C ASN A 31 -8.92 -2.10 8.98
N LEU A 32 -8.12 -2.12 10.06
CA LEU A 32 -6.71 -2.47 9.95
C LEU A 32 -6.50 -3.93 9.52
N THR A 33 -7.37 -4.86 9.96
CA THR A 33 -7.38 -6.26 9.48
C THR A 33 -7.57 -6.31 7.97
N VAL A 34 -8.59 -5.63 7.44
CA VAL A 34 -8.88 -5.59 6.00
C VAL A 34 -7.72 -5.00 5.21
N ILE A 35 -7.14 -3.89 5.69
CA ILE A 35 -5.97 -3.26 5.06
C ILE A 35 -4.79 -4.25 5.03
N THR A 36 -4.54 -4.94 6.15
CA THR A 36 -3.43 -5.91 6.26
C THR A 36 -3.60 -7.07 5.28
N TRP A 37 -4.83 -7.57 5.12
CA TRP A 37 -5.16 -8.58 4.12
C TRP A 37 -4.93 -8.08 2.70
N LEU A 38 -5.36 -6.84 2.40
CA LEU A 38 -5.15 -6.23 1.10
C LEU A 38 -3.66 -6.13 0.76
N PHE A 39 -2.83 -5.72 1.72
CA PHE A 39 -1.38 -5.71 1.60
C PHE A 39 -0.81 -7.12 1.37
N GLY A 40 -1.26 -8.13 2.13
CA GLY A 40 -0.82 -9.51 1.95
C GLY A 40 -1.11 -10.04 0.54
N ILE A 41 -2.33 -9.81 0.05
CA ILE A 41 -2.73 -10.17 -1.33
C ILE A 41 -1.86 -9.42 -2.35
N PHE A 42 -1.65 -8.12 -2.14
CA PHE A 42 -0.80 -7.31 -3.02
C PHE A 42 0.64 -7.85 -3.08
N PHE A 43 1.23 -8.21 -1.94
CA PHE A 43 2.57 -8.81 -1.88
C PHE A 43 2.67 -10.14 -2.64
N ILE A 44 1.64 -10.99 -2.54
CA ILE A 44 1.56 -12.23 -3.33
C ILE A 44 1.53 -11.92 -4.83
N PHE A 45 0.67 -11.00 -5.27
CA PHE A 45 0.61 -10.60 -6.68
C PHE A 45 1.93 -10.04 -7.18
N THR A 46 2.58 -9.19 -6.37
CA THR A 46 3.87 -8.59 -6.70
C THR A 46 4.96 -9.65 -6.83
N GLY A 47 5.02 -10.61 -5.90
CA GLY A 47 5.99 -11.69 -5.96
C GLY A 47 5.75 -12.65 -7.13
N ILE A 48 4.49 -12.93 -7.48
CA ILE A 48 4.14 -13.65 -8.70
C ILE A 48 4.62 -12.88 -9.93
N ALA A 49 4.34 -11.57 -10.00
CA ALA A 49 4.77 -10.72 -11.11
C ALA A 49 6.28 -10.70 -11.27
N GLU A 50 7.06 -10.61 -10.19
CA GLU A 50 8.53 -10.66 -10.23
C GLU A 50 9.05 -12.00 -10.78
N LEU A 51 8.42 -13.12 -10.40
CA LEU A 51 8.75 -14.43 -10.94
C LEU A 51 8.44 -14.55 -12.44
N PHE A 52 7.34 -13.94 -12.91
CA PHE A 52 7.02 -13.86 -14.33
C PHE A 52 8.01 -12.96 -15.08
N PHE A 53 8.28 -11.75 -14.57
CA PHE A 53 9.23 -10.81 -15.17
C PHE A 53 10.63 -11.38 -15.30
N ARG A 54 11.06 -12.23 -14.36
CA ARG A 54 12.31 -12.98 -14.50
C ARG A 54 12.34 -13.87 -15.73
N ARG A 55 11.23 -14.56 -16.04
CA ARG A 55 11.14 -15.41 -17.25
C ARG A 55 11.23 -14.58 -18.52
N LEU A 56 10.54 -13.44 -18.55
CA LEU A 56 10.60 -12.48 -19.67
C LEU A 56 12.01 -11.90 -19.85
N THR A 57 12.66 -11.40 -18.79
CA THR A 57 14.01 -10.83 -18.88
C THR A 57 15.07 -11.85 -19.27
N LYS A 58 14.96 -13.10 -18.78
CA LYS A 58 15.81 -14.20 -19.27
C LYS A 58 15.64 -14.45 -20.78
N ALA A 59 14.41 -14.39 -21.27
CA ALA A 59 14.08 -14.67 -22.67
C ALA A 59 14.51 -13.55 -23.63
N PHE A 60 14.40 -12.28 -23.21
CA PHE A 60 14.64 -11.12 -24.09
C PHE A 60 16.02 -10.46 -23.92
N VAL A 61 16.59 -10.45 -22.71
CA VAL A 61 17.80 -9.66 -22.39
C VAL A 61 18.99 -10.57 -22.03
N GLY A 62 18.76 -11.86 -21.78
CA GLY A 62 19.82 -12.82 -21.41
C GLY A 62 20.40 -12.63 -20.00
N ILE A 63 19.97 -11.58 -19.28
CA ILE A 63 20.38 -11.31 -17.90
C ILE A 63 19.41 -12.01 -16.96
N ALA A 64 19.84 -13.13 -16.40
CA ALA A 64 19.13 -13.80 -15.32
C ALA A 64 19.44 -13.09 -14.01
N SER A 65 18.65 -12.08 -13.63
CA SER A 65 18.79 -11.48 -12.31
C SER A 65 18.34 -12.47 -11.24
N GLY A 66 19.30 -13.14 -10.59
CA GLY A 66 19.04 -14.00 -9.44
C GLY A 66 18.31 -13.25 -8.32
N TRP A 67 18.55 -11.93 -8.25
CA TRP A 67 17.88 -11.02 -7.33
C TRP A 67 16.36 -11.00 -7.50
N LEU A 68 15.83 -10.98 -8.73
CA LEU A 68 14.37 -11.02 -8.96
C LEU A 68 13.74 -12.33 -8.46
N MET A 69 14.48 -13.44 -8.49
CA MET A 69 13.95 -14.71 -7.97
C MET A 69 13.80 -14.67 -6.46
N ILE A 70 14.83 -14.16 -5.78
CA ILE A 70 14.86 -14.05 -4.33
C ILE A 70 13.79 -13.08 -3.85
N LEU A 71 13.67 -11.91 -4.49
CA LEU A 71 12.61 -10.95 -4.21
C LEU A 71 11.22 -11.54 -4.42
N GLY A 72 10.98 -12.24 -5.54
CA GLY A 72 9.67 -12.83 -5.82
C GLY A 72 9.25 -13.86 -4.77
N ILE A 73 10.18 -14.71 -4.35
CA ILE A 73 9.95 -15.70 -3.28
C ILE A 73 9.70 -15.00 -1.94
N LEU A 74 10.54 -14.03 -1.58
CA LEU A 74 10.37 -13.26 -0.33
C LEU A 74 9.02 -12.54 -0.30
N ASN A 75 8.62 -11.91 -1.40
CA ASN A 75 7.34 -11.19 -1.48
C ASN A 75 6.14 -12.13 -1.31
N ILE A 76 6.18 -13.33 -1.90
CA ILE A 76 5.14 -14.34 -1.67
C ILE A 76 5.13 -14.78 -0.20
N ILE A 77 6.29 -15.03 0.40
CA ILE A 77 6.39 -15.44 1.81
C ILE A 77 5.83 -14.33 2.72
N PHE A 78 6.23 -13.08 2.51
CA PHE A 78 5.70 -11.94 3.26
C PHE A 78 4.19 -11.81 3.06
N GLY A 79 3.69 -11.94 1.84
CA GLY A 79 2.26 -11.88 1.58
C GLY A 79 1.47 -12.95 2.34
N ILE A 80 1.97 -14.19 2.38
CA ILE A 80 1.38 -15.27 3.18
C ILE A 80 1.45 -14.95 4.67
N LEU A 81 2.59 -14.47 5.16
CA LEU A 81 2.76 -14.10 6.58
C LEU A 81 1.79 -13.00 6.99
N PHE A 82 1.54 -12.01 6.14
CA PHE A 82 0.58 -10.93 6.39
C PHE A 82 -0.86 -11.44 6.51
N ILE A 83 -1.24 -12.42 5.70
CA ILE A 83 -2.58 -13.01 5.72
C ILE A 83 -2.75 -13.91 6.96
N VAL A 84 -1.77 -14.78 7.23
CA VAL A 84 -1.84 -15.74 8.35
C VAL A 84 -1.67 -15.06 9.71
N PHE A 85 -0.72 -14.14 9.83
CA PHE A 85 -0.41 -13.42 11.06
C PHE A 85 -0.90 -11.98 10.97
N THR A 86 -2.20 -11.80 10.80
CA THR A 86 -2.80 -10.47 10.59
C THR A 86 -2.46 -9.49 11.73
N ASN A 87 -2.39 -9.97 12.98
CA ASN A 87 -2.01 -9.12 14.12
C ASN A 87 -0.59 -8.54 13.99
N VAL A 88 0.37 -9.35 13.56
CA VAL A 88 1.76 -8.90 13.34
C VAL A 88 1.84 -7.97 12.13
N GLY A 89 1.08 -8.27 11.07
CA GLY A 89 1.01 -7.43 9.87
C GLY A 89 0.45 -6.03 10.15
N GLN A 90 -0.58 -5.92 10.99
CA GLN A 90 -1.14 -4.63 11.43
C GLN A 90 -0.07 -3.76 12.12
N VAL A 91 0.66 -4.36 13.07
CA VAL A 91 1.72 -3.67 13.81
C VAL A 91 2.87 -3.26 12.88
N ALA A 92 3.26 -4.14 11.94
CA ALA A 92 4.28 -3.84 10.95
C ALA A 92 3.91 -2.64 10.06
N ILE A 93 2.66 -2.56 9.60
CA ILE A 93 2.16 -1.43 8.79
C ILE A 93 2.27 -0.12 9.58
N ILE A 94 1.85 -0.12 10.85
CA ILE A 94 1.92 1.06 11.72
C ILE A 94 3.38 1.53 11.87
N TYR A 95 4.31 0.62 12.15
CA TYR A 95 5.73 0.96 12.27
C TYR A 95 6.33 1.44 10.95
N MET A 96 5.99 0.82 9.83
CA MET A 96 6.46 1.24 8.50
C MET A 96 5.99 2.67 8.18
N LEU A 97 4.73 2.99 8.49
CA LEU A 97 4.16 4.32 8.31
C LEU A 97 4.86 5.36 9.22
N ALA A 98 5.09 5.01 10.49
CA ALA A 98 5.78 5.87 11.45
C ALA A 98 7.21 6.17 10.98
N PHE A 99 7.94 5.14 10.54
CA PHE A 99 9.27 5.29 9.98
C PHE A 99 9.25 6.18 8.73
N TRP A 100 8.31 5.96 7.81
CA TRP A 100 8.13 6.78 6.61
C TRP A 100 7.88 8.25 6.94
N PHE A 101 7.03 8.54 7.93
CA PHE A 101 6.77 9.91 8.35
C PHE A 101 8.02 10.58 8.91
N ILE A 102 8.75 9.92 9.82
CA ILE A 102 9.98 10.47 10.40
C ILE A 102 11.01 10.74 9.30
N PHE A 103 11.22 9.77 8.41
CA PHE A 103 12.17 9.89 7.31
C PHE A 103 11.79 10.99 6.32
N SER A 104 10.52 11.04 5.91
CA SER A 104 10.03 12.05 4.97
C SER A 104 10.05 13.46 5.55
N SER A 105 9.73 13.63 6.84
CA SER A 105 9.91 14.91 7.53
C SER A 105 11.37 15.33 7.60
N ALA A 106 12.29 14.41 7.94
CA ALA A 106 13.72 14.71 7.98
C ALA A 106 14.26 15.13 6.60
N LEU A 107 13.91 14.40 5.53
CA LEU A 107 14.28 14.76 4.16
C LEU A 107 13.64 16.09 3.71
N GLY A 108 12.39 16.33 4.09
CA GLY A 108 11.66 17.56 3.76
C GLY A 108 12.32 18.82 4.32
N VAL A 109 13.01 18.74 5.46
CA VAL A 109 13.78 19.88 5.98
C VAL A 109 14.89 20.29 5.00
N PHE A 110 15.62 19.32 4.44
CA PHE A 110 16.74 19.58 3.52
C PHE A 110 16.29 20.10 2.16
N THR A 111 15.07 19.76 1.71
CA THR A 111 14.57 20.22 0.41
C THR A 111 13.99 21.64 0.44
N VAL A 112 13.50 22.09 1.59
CA VAL A 112 12.91 23.42 1.76
C VAL A 112 13.95 24.47 2.15
N THR A 113 15.10 24.06 2.70
CA THR A 113 16.29 24.92 2.77
C THR A 113 16.98 24.93 1.40
N PRO A 114 16.89 26.02 0.59
CA PRO A 114 17.80 26.16 -0.53
C PRO A 114 19.22 26.21 0.03
N VAL A 115 20.07 25.31 -0.46
CA VAL A 115 21.50 25.27 -0.14
C VAL A 115 22.19 26.52 -0.67
#